data_AF-A0A519LZ53-F1
#
_entry.id   AF-A0A519LZ53-F1
#
_cell.length_a   1.000
_cell.length_b   1.000
_cell.length_c   1.000
_cell.angle_alpha   90.00
_cell.angle_beta   90.00
_cell.angle_gamma   90.00
#
_symmetry.space_group_name_H-M   'P 1'
#
loop_
_entity.id
_entity.type
_entity.pdbx_description
1 polymer ?
#
loop_
_entity_poly.entity_id
_entity_poly.type
_entity_poly.pdbx_seq_one_letter_code
_entity_poly.pdbx_strand_id
1 'polypeptide(L)'
;LLTLFLCLAAGVPKKTLLTEKTAASLVRKVRKSGWQPALAADFIGSHAPGVHRQDYNTLWTSFVQDAEKTLLSDMDYQMHDALALLRRECNVVGD
;
A
#
# COMPACT_ATOMS: atom_id res chain seq x y z
N LEU A 1 3.06 -8.82 -3.26
CA LEU A 1 1.98 -8.93 -2.23
C LEU A 1 1.62 -7.57 -1.63
N LEU A 2 2.59 -6.69 -1.35
CA LEU A 2 2.34 -5.34 -0.84
C LEU A 2 1.35 -4.51 -1.68
N THR A 3 1.38 -4.62 -3.02
CA THR A 3 0.38 -3.99 -3.90
C THR A 3 -1.06 -4.33 -3.51
N LEU A 4 -1.32 -5.61 -3.20
CA LEU A 4 -2.65 -6.08 -2.81
C LEU A 4 -3.05 -5.53 -1.43
N PHE A 5 -2.13 -5.59 -0.46
CA PHE A 5 -2.36 -5.10 0.90
C PHE A 5 -2.60 -3.58 0.90
N LEU A 6 -1.83 -2.84 0.14
CA LEU A 6 -2.02 -1.40 -0.06
C LEU A 6 -3.38 -1.10 -0.70
N CYS A 7 -3.79 -1.85 -1.73
CA CYS A 7 -5.11 -1.68 -2.35
C CYS A 7 -6.25 -1.91 -1.34
N LEU A 8 -6.13 -2.93 -0.49
CA LEU A 8 -7.07 -3.21 0.59
C LEU A 8 -7.14 -2.06 1.59
N ALA A 9 -5.99 -1.64 2.11
CA ALA A 9 -5.88 -0.58 3.11
C ALA A 9 -6.31 0.80 2.58
N ALA A 10 -6.24 1.02 1.26
CA ALA A 10 -6.75 2.21 0.58
C ALA A 10 -8.23 2.11 0.17
N GLY A 11 -8.90 0.98 0.46
CA GLY A 11 -10.30 0.74 0.11
C GLY A 11 -10.56 0.78 -1.40
N VAL A 12 -9.61 0.30 -2.22
CA VAL A 12 -9.77 0.18 -3.69
C VAL A 12 -9.84 -1.30 -4.10
N PRO A 13 -10.28 -1.61 -5.33
CA PRO A 13 -10.30 -2.99 -5.81
C PRO A 13 -8.94 -3.68 -5.66
N LYS A 14 -8.97 -4.95 -5.23
CA LYS A 14 -7.79 -5.80 -5.01
C LYS A 14 -7.03 -5.97 -6.32
N LYS A 15 -5.82 -5.40 -6.42
CA LYS A 15 -4.94 -5.54 -7.57
C LYS A 15 -3.57 -6.07 -7.14
N THR A 16 -2.95 -6.85 -8.02
CA THR A 16 -1.56 -7.33 -7.85
C THR A 16 -0.56 -6.54 -8.71
N LEU A 17 -1.06 -5.65 -9.55
CA LEU A 17 -0.30 -4.79 -10.46
C LEU A 17 -0.96 -3.40 -10.52
N LEU A 18 -0.15 -2.35 -10.50
CA LEU A 18 -0.56 -0.97 -10.70
C LEU A 18 0.17 -0.39 -11.91
N THR A 19 -0.50 0.46 -12.69
CA THR A 19 0.20 1.42 -13.55
C THR A 19 0.56 2.66 -12.73
N GLU A 20 1.50 3.48 -13.20
CA GLU A 20 1.83 4.74 -12.53
C GLU A 20 0.62 5.64 -12.30
N LYS A 21 -0.26 5.75 -13.31
CA LYS A 21 -1.49 6.53 -13.19
C LYS A 21 -2.39 6.01 -12.06
N THR A 22 -2.51 4.69 -11.92
CA THR A 22 -3.31 4.10 -10.84
C THR A 22 -2.64 4.23 -9.48
N ALA A 23 -1.32 4.14 -9.40
CA ALA A 23 -0.55 4.39 -8.18
C ALA A 23 -0.72 5.84 -7.70
N ALA A 24 -0.60 6.82 -8.60
CA ALA A 24 -0.81 8.23 -8.27
C ALA A 24 -2.25 8.50 -7.80
N SER A 25 -3.23 7.84 -8.42
CA SER A 25 -4.64 7.94 -8.00
C SER A 25 -4.87 7.33 -6.62
N LEU A 26 -4.19 6.21 -6.31
CA LEU A 26 -4.24 5.56 -5.01
C LEU A 26 -3.67 6.45 -3.91
N VAL A 27 -2.49 7.06 -4.13
CA VAL A 27 -1.88 8.00 -3.18
C VAL A 27 -2.83 9.17 -2.88
N ARG A 28 -3.43 9.77 -3.92
CA ARG A 28 -4.42 10.85 -3.74
C ARG A 28 -5.63 10.38 -2.92
N LYS A 29 -6.11 9.16 -3.16
CA LYS A 29 -7.23 8.60 -2.40
C LYS A 29 -6.86 8.39 -0.92
N VAL A 30 -5.68 7.83 -0.65
CA VAL A 30 -5.16 7.63 0.71
C VAL A 30 -5.09 8.95 1.46
N ARG A 31 -4.57 10.01 0.84
CA ARG A 31 -4.50 11.36 1.44
C ARG A 31 -5.88 11.97 1.69
N LYS A 32 -6.80 11.81 0.73
CA LYS A 32 -8.14 12.42 0.79
C LYS A 32 -9.09 11.70 1.74
N SER A 33 -9.06 10.37 1.77
CA SER A 33 -10.05 9.53 2.45
C SER A 33 -9.48 8.81 3.67
N GLY A 34 -8.20 9.01 3.97
CA GLY A 34 -7.49 8.30 5.01
C GLY A 34 -6.98 6.93 4.54
N TRP A 35 -6.03 6.40 5.32
CA TRP A 35 -5.46 5.08 5.14
C TRP A 35 -5.91 4.16 6.27
N GLN A 36 -6.24 2.91 5.95
CA GLN A 36 -6.70 1.93 6.95
C GLN A 36 -5.83 0.67 6.93
N PRO A 37 -4.60 0.71 7.48
CA PRO A 37 -3.69 -0.45 7.48
C PRO A 37 -4.26 -1.72 8.13
N ALA A 38 -5.18 -1.56 9.09
CA ALA A 38 -5.84 -2.67 9.77
C ALA A 38 -6.59 -3.60 8.79
N LEU A 39 -7.20 -3.08 7.73
CA LEU A 39 -7.93 -3.91 6.74
C LEU A 39 -7.03 -4.95 6.06
N ALA A 40 -5.76 -4.62 5.85
CA ALA A 40 -4.80 -5.56 5.29
C ALA A 40 -4.32 -6.57 6.34
N ALA A 41 -4.10 -6.14 7.59
CA ALA A 41 -3.76 -7.05 8.70
C ALA A 41 -4.87 -8.08 8.97
N ASP A 42 -6.13 -7.65 8.99
CA ASP A 42 -7.30 -8.53 9.14
C ASP A 42 -7.43 -9.50 7.97
N PHE A 43 -7.16 -9.02 6.74
CA PHE A 43 -7.15 -9.86 5.56
C PHE A 43 -6.07 -10.96 5.64
N ILE A 44 -4.85 -10.61 6.07
CA ILE A 44 -3.76 -11.56 6.31
C ILE A 44 -4.16 -12.57 7.39
N GLY A 45 -4.71 -12.11 8.52
CA GLY A 45 -5.17 -12.98 9.60
C GLY A 45 -6.26 -13.96 9.16
N SER A 46 -7.15 -13.54 8.26
CA SER A 46 -8.28 -14.36 7.81
C SER A 46 -7.93 -15.34 6.68
N HIS A 47 -6.94 -15.02 5.83
CA HIS A 47 -6.70 -15.77 4.59
C HIS A 47 -5.30 -16.39 4.48
N ALA A 48 -4.30 -15.87 5.21
CA ALA A 48 -2.95 -16.42 5.12
C ALA A 48 -2.87 -17.79 5.82
N PRO A 49 -2.26 -18.80 5.17
CA PRO A 49 -1.92 -20.07 5.81
C PRO A 49 -1.06 -19.81 7.05
N GLY A 50 -1.27 -20.59 8.12
CA GLY A 50 -0.64 -20.36 9.42
C GLY A 50 0.88 -20.20 9.35
N VAL A 51 1.55 -20.98 8.48
CA VAL A 51 3.00 -20.95 8.27
C VAL A 51 3.53 -19.63 7.68
N HIS A 52 2.71 -18.90 6.91
CA HIS A 52 3.12 -17.64 6.25
C HIS A 52 2.49 -16.40 6.87
N ARG A 53 1.52 -16.56 7.78
CA ARG A 53 0.76 -15.46 8.37
C ARG A 53 1.64 -14.47 9.12
N GLN A 54 2.57 -14.98 9.92
CA GLN A 54 3.48 -14.13 10.70
C GLN A 54 4.42 -13.33 9.79
N ASP A 55 4.93 -13.96 8.74
CA ASP A 55 5.83 -13.32 7.78
C ASP A 55 5.10 -12.19 7.03
N TYR A 56 3.86 -12.43 6.58
CA TYR A 56 3.07 -11.41 5.92
C TYR A 56 2.66 -10.26 6.85
N ASN A 57 2.34 -10.54 8.11
CA ASN A 57 2.07 -9.49 9.09
C ASN A 57 3.31 -8.65 9.37
N THR A 58 4.49 -9.27 9.49
CA THR A 58 5.76 -8.57 9.70
C THR A 58 6.07 -7.69 8.50
N LEU A 59 6.00 -8.26 7.29
CA LEU A 59 6.18 -7.54 6.02
C LEU A 59 5.25 -6.34 5.92
N TRP A 60 3.96 -6.53 6.23
CA TRP A 60 2.98 -5.45 6.16
C TRP A 60 3.25 -4.36 7.20
N THR A 61 3.56 -4.74 8.44
CA THR A 61 3.82 -3.79 9.53
C THR A 61 5.05 -2.94 9.25
N SER A 62 6.15 -3.56 8.77
CA SER A 62 7.36 -2.83 8.38
C SER A 62 7.08 -1.85 7.25
N PHE A 63 6.35 -2.28 6.21
CA PHE A 63 5.95 -1.37 5.14
C PHE A 63 5.14 -0.19 5.67
N VAL A 64 4.19 -0.42 6.58
CA VAL A 64 3.36 0.65 7.15
C VAL A 64 4.19 1.69 7.87
N GLN A 65 5.11 1.25 8.75
CA GLN A 65 5.99 2.14 9.50
C GLN A 65 6.84 3.05 8.60
N ASP A 66 7.37 2.50 7.50
CA ASP A 66 8.21 3.25 6.57
C ASP A 66 7.40 4.13 5.61
N ALA A 67 6.20 3.69 5.22
CA ALA A 67 5.39 4.32 4.18
C ALA A 67 4.47 5.42 4.70
N GLU A 68 4.01 5.35 5.96
CA GLU A 68 2.91 6.16 6.47
C GLU A 68 3.15 7.66 6.28
N LYS A 69 4.31 8.15 6.70
CA LYS A 69 4.67 9.56 6.61
C LYS A 69 4.66 10.07 5.17
N THR A 70 5.20 9.28 4.24
CA THR A 70 5.31 9.64 2.81
C THR A 70 3.95 9.57 2.10
N LEU A 71 3.15 8.54 2.39
CA LEU A 71 1.85 8.35 1.77
C LEU A 71 0.82 9.37 2.25
N LEU A 72 0.82 9.71 3.55
CA LEU A 72 -0.15 10.63 4.15
C LEU A 72 0.20 12.11 4.03
N SER A 73 1.46 12.46 3.70
CA SER A 73 1.83 13.87 3.53
C SER A 73 1.07 14.51 2.36
N ASP A 74 0.54 15.71 2.56
CA ASP A 74 -0.23 16.48 1.57
C ASP A 74 0.63 17.44 0.72
N MET A 75 1.94 17.50 0.95
CA MET A 75 2.83 18.35 0.18
C MET A 75 3.05 17.84 -1.26
N ASP A 76 3.04 18.73 -2.26
CA ASP A 76 3.15 18.34 -3.67
C ASP A 76 4.47 17.60 -4.00
N TYR A 77 5.60 18.02 -3.43
CA TYR A 77 6.88 17.31 -3.61
C TYR A 77 6.84 15.87 -3.11
N GLN A 78 6.01 15.58 -2.10
CA GLN A 78 5.82 14.24 -1.54
C GLN A 78 5.00 13.33 -2.46
N MET A 79 4.36 13.83 -3.52
CA MET A 79 3.75 12.96 -4.52
C MET A 79 4.82 12.15 -5.28
N HIS A 80 5.94 12.77 -5.64
CA HIS A 80 7.03 12.07 -6.32
C HIS A 80 7.69 11.04 -5.41
N ASP A 81 7.91 11.38 -4.13
CA ASP A 81 8.46 10.45 -3.14
C ASP A 81 7.51 9.28 -2.87
N ALA A 82 6.21 9.54 -2.75
CA ALA A 82 5.20 8.48 -2.62
C ALA A 82 5.20 7.55 -3.84
N LEU A 83 5.30 8.08 -5.06
CA LEU A 83 5.40 7.25 -6.25
C LEU A 83 6.71 6.47 -6.32
N ALA A 84 7.83 7.06 -5.93
CA ALA A 84 9.11 6.36 -5.85
C ALA A 84 9.06 5.20 -4.85
N LEU A 85 8.48 5.43 -3.67
CA LEU A 85 8.20 4.40 -2.68
C LEU A 85 7.35 3.26 -3.26
N LEU A 86 6.25 3.59 -3.93
CA LEU A 86 5.36 2.58 -4.52
C LEU A 86 6.05 1.78 -5.63
N ARG A 87 6.90 2.40 -6.47
CA ARG A 87 7.68 1.67 -7.48
C ARG A 87 8.70 0.70 -6.86
N ARG A 88 9.24 1.03 -5.68
CA ARG A 88 10.21 0.20 -4.97
C ARG A 88 9.56 -0.98 -4.26
N GLU A 89 8.45 -0.74 -3.58
CA GLU A 89 7.83 -1.71 -2.66
C GLU A 89 6.66 -2.47 -3.30
N CYS A 90 5.98 -1.87 -4.28
CA CYS A 90 4.84 -2.44 -4.96
C CYS A 90 5.18 -2.81 -6.41
N ASN A 91 4.41 -3.75 -6.95
CA ASN A 91 4.43 -4.07 -8.37
C ASN A 91 3.75 -2.95 -9.17
N VAL A 92 4.56 -1.99 -9.63
CA VAL A 92 4.15 -0.87 -10.47
C VAL A 92 4.84 -1.00 -11.83
N VAL A 93 4.08 -0.97 -12.91
CA VAL A 93 4.62 -0.85 -14.27
C VAL A 93 4.60 0.61 -14.71
N GLY A 94 5.71 1.03 -15.33
CA GLY A 94 5.77 2.27 -16.10
C GLY A 94 4.80 2.19 -17.27
N ASP A 95 4.08 3.28 -17.52
CA ASP A 95 3.30 3.45 -18.75
C ASP A 95 4.26 3.68 -19.94
#